data_AF-A0A804P6I2-F1
#
_entry.id   AF-A0A804P6I2-F1
#
_cell.length_a   1.000
_cell.length_b   1.000
_cell.length_c   1.000
_cell.angle_alpha   90.00
_cell.angle_beta   90.00
_cell.angle_gamma   90.00
#
_symmetry.space_group_name_H-M   'P 1'
#
loop_
_entity.id
_entity.type
_entity.pdbx_description
1 polymer ?
#
loop_
_entity_poly.entity_id
_entity_poly.type
_entity_poly.pdbx_seq_one_letter_code
_entity_poly.pdbx_strand_id
1 'polypeptide(L)'
;MIARLEEAEKLNRKLHVDLTTAQARVAALESREVIVVEALKQAKDEHVQKLMEAYLAMDKQEHPESSQDPPPELFEPLTVKKIPAPSREIKEEAASTPPALPPSEELQEPVLLEEEFDPVLPAQSPPEEVINISSLLTHPGDVSD
;
A
#
# COMPACT_ATOMS: atom_id res chain seq x y z
N MET A 1 55.48 6.01 5.64
CA MET A 1 54.46 6.77 4.87
C MET A 1 53.61 5.83 4.01
N ILE A 2 54.21 4.97 3.18
CA ILE A 2 53.52 4.05 2.25
C ILE A 2 52.45 3.17 2.94
N ALA A 3 52.79 2.48 4.04
CA ALA A 3 51.85 1.59 4.73
C ALA A 3 50.53 2.26 5.17
N ARG A 4 50.57 3.54 5.59
CA ARG A 4 49.36 4.29 5.98
C ARG A 4 48.49 4.64 4.77
N LEU A 5 49.10 4.89 3.61
CA LEU A 5 48.37 5.19 2.38
C LEU A 5 47.65 3.93 1.85
N GLU A 6 48.31 2.77 1.88
CA GLU A 6 47.70 1.50 1.51
C GLU A 6 46.52 1.12 2.42
N GLU A 7 46.64 1.37 3.74
CA GLU A 7 45.55 1.15 4.69
C GLU A 7 44.36 2.08 4.42
N ALA A 8 44.61 3.37 4.14
CA ALA A 8 43.57 4.33 3.78
C ALA A 8 42.85 3.94 2.47
N GLU A 9 43.58 3.43 1.48
CA GLU A 9 43.01 2.96 0.22
C GLU A 9 42.13 1.70 0.41
N LYS A 10 42.57 0.76 1.24
CA LYS A 10 41.76 -0.43 1.61
C LYS A 10 40.49 0.00 2.33
N LEU A 11 40.58 0.95 3.27
CA LEU A 11 39.42 1.50 3.97
C LEU A 11 38.46 2.19 2.99
N ASN A 12 38.97 2.99 2.04
CA ASN A 12 38.13 3.67 1.06
C ASN A 12 37.38 2.68 0.16
N ARG A 13 38.06 1.62 -0.31
CA ARG A 13 37.44 0.52 -1.05
C ARG A 13 36.36 -0.19 -0.23
N LYS A 14 36.62 -0.49 1.04
CA LYS A 14 35.63 -1.09 1.95
C LYS A 14 34.41 -0.19 2.12
N LEU A 15 34.62 1.09 2.38
CA LEU A 15 33.53 2.06 2.54
C LEU A 15 32.70 2.20 1.26
N HIS A 16 33.32 2.14 0.08
CA HIS A 16 32.61 2.18 -1.19
C HIS A 16 31.70 0.95 -1.39
N VAL A 17 32.20 -0.24 -1.05
CA VAL A 17 31.41 -1.48 -1.07
C VAL A 17 30.27 -1.44 -0.07
N ASP A 18 30.54 -1.00 1.17
CA ASP A 18 29.53 -0.87 2.23
C ASP A 18 28.44 0.13 1.82
N LEU A 19 28.83 1.28 1.23
CA LEU A 19 27.90 2.29 0.72
C LEU A 19 27.02 1.74 -0.40
N THR A 20 27.62 1.07 -1.39
CA THR A 20 26.88 0.48 -2.52
C THR A 20 25.90 -0.59 -2.02
N THR A 21 26.33 -1.40 -1.05
CA THR A 21 25.48 -2.42 -0.42
C THR A 21 24.32 -1.79 0.34
N ALA A 22 24.57 -0.71 1.09
CA ALA A 22 23.52 0.03 1.79
C ALA A 22 22.51 0.64 0.82
N GLN A 23 22.97 1.22 -0.30
CA GLN A 23 22.10 1.77 -1.34
C GLN A 23 21.21 0.70 -1.98
N ALA A 24 21.78 -0.47 -2.31
CA ALA A 24 21.01 -1.60 -2.84
C ALA A 24 19.94 -2.08 -1.84
N ARG A 25 20.26 -2.08 -0.54
CA ARG A 25 19.28 -2.41 0.52
C ARG A 25 18.18 -1.36 0.64
N VAL A 26 18.49 -0.07 0.53
CA VAL A 26 17.50 1.01 0.53
C VAL A 26 16.54 0.84 -0.64
N ALA A 27 17.04 0.67 -1.87
CA ALA A 27 16.20 0.46 -3.05
C ALA A 27 15.28 -0.78 -2.91
N ALA A 28 15.79 -1.88 -2.32
CA ALA A 28 14.98 -3.07 -2.06
C ALA A 28 13.90 -2.83 -1.00
N LEU A 29 14.18 -2.03 0.04
CA LEU A 29 13.20 -1.67 1.07
C LEU A 29 12.12 -0.74 0.52
N GLU A 30 12.49 0.24 -0.29
CA GLU A 30 11.56 1.16 -0.97
C GLU A 30 10.61 0.38 -1.89
N SER A 31 11.15 -0.52 -2.71
CA SER A 31 10.33 -1.39 -3.56
C SER A 31 9.38 -2.27 -2.74
N ARG A 32 9.84 -2.83 -1.62
CA ARG A 32 8.99 -3.64 -0.74
C ARG A 32 7.90 -2.83 -0.06
N GLU A 33 8.18 -1.59 0.33
CA GLU A 33 7.19 -0.68 0.92
C GLU A 33 6.05 -0.41 -0.06
N VAL A 34 6.37 -0.11 -1.32
CA VAL A 34 5.36 0.09 -2.38
C VAL A 34 4.47 -1.15 -2.52
N ILE A 35 5.06 -2.34 -2.61
CA ILE A 35 4.30 -3.60 -2.74
C ILE A 35 3.38 -3.82 -1.53
N VAL A 36 3.87 -3.59 -0.31
CA VAL A 36 3.06 -3.76 0.91
C VAL A 36 1.93 -2.75 0.98
N VAL A 37 2.18 -1.48 0.62
CA VAL A 37 1.17 -0.43 0.59
C VAL A 37 0.08 -0.73 -0.44
N GLU A 38 0.45 -1.19 -1.64
CA GLU A 38 -0.49 -1.61 -2.67
C GLU A 38 -1.31 -2.84 -2.25
N ALA A 39 -0.65 -3.86 -1.69
CA ALA A 39 -1.34 -5.04 -1.17
C ALA A 39 -2.31 -4.70 -0.04
N LEU A 40 -1.95 -3.78 0.86
CA LEU A 40 -2.83 -3.30 1.93
C LEU A 40 -4.02 -2.50 1.37
N LYS A 41 -3.79 -1.66 0.35
CA LYS A 41 -4.87 -0.94 -0.34
C LYS A 41 -5.83 -1.94 -0.98
N GLN A 42 -5.32 -2.93 -1.72
CA GLN A 42 -6.13 -3.95 -2.36
C GLN A 42 -6.91 -4.78 -1.32
N ALA A 43 -6.28 -5.21 -0.23
CA ALA A 43 -6.94 -5.96 0.83
C ALA A 43 -8.10 -5.17 1.47
N LYS A 44 -7.94 -3.84 1.61
CA LYS A 44 -9.01 -2.96 2.08
C LYS A 44 -10.13 -2.83 1.05
N ASP A 45 -9.80 -2.68 -0.23
CA ASP A 45 -10.77 -2.59 -1.32
C ASP A 45 -11.59 -3.90 -1.42
N GLU A 46 -10.94 -5.05 -1.31
CA GLU A 46 -11.59 -6.38 -1.22
C GLU A 46 -12.47 -6.52 0.03
N HIS A 47 -12.04 -6.00 1.18
CA HIS A 47 -12.84 -6.03 2.40
C HIS A 47 -14.10 -5.17 2.27
N VAL A 48 -13.97 -3.98 1.68
CA VAL A 48 -15.12 -3.11 1.37
C VAL A 48 -16.07 -3.82 0.39
N GLN A 49 -15.54 -4.46 -0.65
CA GLN A 49 -16.34 -5.24 -1.60
C GLN A 49 -17.09 -6.38 -0.92
N LYS A 50 -16.42 -7.19 -0.08
CA LYS A 50 -17.06 -8.28 0.68
C LYS A 50 -18.14 -7.77 1.62
N LEU A 51 -17.94 -6.61 2.27
CA LEU A 51 -18.98 -6.00 3.11
C LEU A 51 -20.17 -5.53 2.28
N MET A 52 -19.95 -4.94 1.11
CA MET A 52 -21.01 -4.52 0.19
C MET A 52 -21.82 -5.72 -0.31
N GLU A 53 -21.16 -6.81 -0.71
CA GLU A 53 -21.80 -8.05 -1.13
C GLU A 53 -22.58 -8.71 0.02
N ALA A 54 -22.02 -8.75 1.23
CA ALA A 54 -22.70 -9.28 2.41
C ALA A 54 -23.95 -8.45 2.78
N TYR A 55 -23.86 -7.13 2.70
CA TYR A 55 -24.99 -6.22 2.94
C TYR A 55 -26.11 -6.43 1.91
N LEU A 56 -25.77 -6.44 0.62
CA LEU A 56 -26.72 -6.72 -0.46
C LEU A 56 -27.33 -8.13 -0.37
N ALA A 57 -26.56 -9.11 0.11
CA ALA A 57 -27.05 -10.47 0.30
C ALA A 57 -28.01 -10.60 1.50
N MET A 58 -27.77 -9.85 2.57
CA MET A 58 -28.65 -9.79 3.74
C MET A 58 -30.00 -9.14 3.40
N ASP A 59 -29.98 -8.03 2.66
CA ASP A 59 -31.18 -7.33 2.18
C ASP A 59 -32.09 -8.26 1.32
N LYS A 60 -31.47 -9.08 0.46
CA LYS A 60 -32.19 -10.07 -0.37
C LYS A 60 -32.79 -11.24 0.42
N GLN A 61 -32.27 -11.58 1.60
CA GLN A 61 -32.86 -12.63 2.43
C GLN A 61 -34.05 -12.13 3.26
N GLU A 62 -34.11 -10.83 3.58
CA GLU A 62 -35.25 -10.26 4.31
C GLU A 62 -36.50 -10.08 3.43
N HIS A 63 -36.31 -9.97 2.11
CA HIS A 63 -37.40 -9.90 1.13
C HIS A 63 -37.28 -10.95 0.02
N PRO A 64 -37.73 -12.20 0.23
CA PRO A 64 -37.83 -13.18 -0.83
C PRO A 64 -39.10 -12.96 -1.69
N GLU A 65 -39.54 -11.72 -1.91
CA GLU A 65 -40.67 -11.40 -2.80
C GLU A 65 -40.50 -9.99 -3.36
N SER A 66 -40.04 -9.86 -4.60
CA SER A 66 -40.51 -8.87 -5.59
C SER A 66 -39.45 -8.72 -6.69
N SER A 67 -39.62 -9.53 -7.72
CA SER A 67 -39.18 -9.19 -9.07
C SER A 67 -39.73 -7.80 -9.41
N GLN A 68 -38.86 -6.88 -9.86
CA GLN A 68 -39.17 -5.57 -10.48
C GLN A 68 -38.98 -4.26 -9.67
N ASP A 69 -37.90 -4.10 -8.89
CA ASP A 69 -37.45 -2.73 -8.53
C ASP A 69 -35.96 -2.55 -8.88
N PRO A 70 -35.56 -1.48 -9.60
CA PRO A 70 -34.16 -1.22 -9.91
C PRO A 70 -33.37 -0.88 -8.63
N PRO A 71 -32.06 -1.20 -8.56
CA PRO A 71 -31.27 -0.98 -7.36
C PRO A 71 -31.23 0.52 -6.98
N PRO A 72 -31.37 0.88 -5.68
CA PRO A 72 -31.27 2.27 -5.25
C PRO A 72 -29.85 2.83 -5.48
N GLU A 73 -29.76 4.01 -6.11
CA GLU A 73 -28.53 4.80 -6.31
C GLU A 73 -27.96 5.37 -4.98
N LEU A 74 -27.74 4.52 -3.98
CA LEU A 74 -27.37 4.93 -2.61
C LEU A 74 -25.86 5.03 -2.35
N PHE A 75 -25.06 5.13 -3.41
CA PHE A 75 -23.62 5.39 -3.31
C PHE A 75 -23.20 6.53 -4.24
N GLU A 76 -23.88 7.67 -4.15
CA GLU A 76 -23.25 8.94 -4.52
C GLU A 76 -22.11 9.19 -3.51
N PRO A 77 -20.83 9.16 -3.93
CA PRO A 77 -19.71 9.39 -3.02
C PRO A 77 -19.89 10.76 -2.39
N LEU A 78 -19.93 10.79 -1.06
CA LEU A 78 -20.06 11.97 -0.21
C LEU A 78 -19.25 13.15 -0.77
N THR A 79 -19.87 13.97 -1.61
CA THR A 79 -19.37 15.29 -1.95
C THR A 79 -19.56 16.11 -0.68
N VAL A 80 -18.52 16.15 0.15
CA VAL A 80 -18.50 16.90 1.41
C VAL A 80 -18.54 18.39 1.10
N LYS A 81 -19.75 18.89 0.79
CA LYS A 81 -20.08 20.31 0.82
C LYS A 81 -19.96 20.79 2.27
N LYS A 82 -18.75 21.20 2.63
CA LYS A 82 -18.37 22.31 3.51
C LYS A 82 -19.50 22.77 4.45
N ILE A 83 -19.64 22.11 5.61
CA ILE A 83 -20.46 22.65 6.72
C ILE A 83 -19.50 23.28 7.75
N PRO A 84 -19.66 24.57 8.10
CA PRO A 84 -18.70 25.31 8.92
C PRO A 84 -18.75 24.84 10.39
N ALA A 85 -17.59 24.87 11.06
CA ALA A 85 -17.44 24.46 12.45
C ALA A 85 -18.40 25.21 13.39
N PRO A 86 -19.14 24.53 14.30
CA PRO A 86 -19.96 25.19 15.30
C PRO A 86 -19.09 25.69 16.45
N SER A 87 -19.03 27.01 16.58
CA SER A 87 -18.44 27.77 17.69
C SER A 87 -18.94 27.23 19.04
N ARG A 88 -18.04 26.66 19.84
CA ARG A 88 -18.29 26.42 21.26
C ARG A 88 -17.63 27.52 22.07
N GLU A 89 -18.49 28.45 22.46
CA GLU A 89 -18.27 29.53 23.42
C GLU A 89 -17.85 28.93 24.78
N ILE A 90 -16.55 28.92 25.05
CA ILE A 90 -16.00 28.75 26.39
C ILE A 90 -15.43 30.11 26.77
N LYS A 91 -16.17 30.76 27.66
CA LYS A 91 -15.93 32.10 28.18
C LYS A 91 -14.89 32.05 29.31
N GLU A 92 -14.00 33.04 29.29
CA GLU A 92 -13.11 33.50 30.40
C GLU A 92 -12.02 32.51 30.85
N GLU A 93 -10.75 32.86 31.10
CA GLU A 93 -10.10 34.14 31.40
C GLU A 93 -8.55 33.93 31.32
N ALA A 94 -7.82 35.03 31.12
CA ALA A 94 -6.39 35.24 31.43
C ALA A 94 -5.28 34.77 30.45
N ALA A 95 -4.84 35.76 29.65
CA ALA A 95 -3.45 36.12 29.38
C ALA A 95 -2.54 35.15 28.56
N SER A 96 -2.36 35.51 27.28
CA SER A 96 -1.10 36.13 26.78
C SER A 96 -0.61 35.57 25.43
N THR A 97 -0.68 36.45 24.43
CA THR A 97 0.18 36.56 23.21
C THR A 97 -0.22 35.79 21.93
N PRO A 98 -0.55 36.48 20.81
CA PRO A 98 -0.89 35.90 19.50
C PRO A 98 0.29 35.96 18.50
N PRO A 99 0.25 35.16 17.40
CA PRO A 99 0.66 35.74 16.11
C PRO A 99 -0.21 35.36 14.90
N ALA A 100 -0.35 36.34 13.99
CA ALA A 100 -1.00 36.35 12.68
C ALA A 100 -0.13 35.66 11.58
N LEU A 101 -0.57 35.28 10.35
CA LEU A 101 -1.26 36.00 9.24
C LEU A 101 -1.78 35.00 8.15
N PRO A 102 -2.87 35.29 7.38
CA PRO A 102 -3.30 34.60 6.13
C PRO A 102 -3.18 35.51 4.87
N PRO A 103 -3.76 35.24 3.67
CA PRO A 103 -3.91 34.04 2.79
C PRO A 103 -3.41 34.29 1.33
N SER A 104 -3.49 33.31 0.41
CA SER A 104 -3.47 33.56 -1.06
C SER A 104 -4.35 32.56 -1.82
N GLU A 105 -5.47 33.07 -2.34
CA GLU A 105 -6.29 32.54 -3.44
C GLU A 105 -5.58 32.81 -4.78
N GLU A 106 -5.60 31.87 -5.73
CA GLU A 106 -5.95 32.09 -7.16
C GLU A 106 -5.49 30.89 -8.04
N LEU A 107 -6.37 30.52 -8.98
CA LEU A 107 -6.18 29.68 -10.19
C LEU A 107 -6.33 28.14 -9.99
N GLN A 108 -7.51 27.52 -10.23
CA GLN A 108 -8.10 27.13 -11.54
C GLN A 108 -7.09 26.36 -12.42
N GLU A 109 -7.25 25.14 -12.95
CA GLU A 109 -8.35 24.15 -13.15
C GLU A 109 -7.65 22.90 -13.80
N PRO A 110 -7.90 21.61 -13.43
CA PRO A 110 -7.30 20.47 -14.15
C PRO A 110 -8.28 19.82 -15.15
N VAL A 111 -7.84 19.70 -16.41
CA VAL A 111 -8.50 18.97 -17.50
C VAL A 111 -8.22 17.46 -17.37
N LEU A 112 -9.29 16.66 -17.40
CA LEU A 112 -9.30 15.19 -17.44
C LEU A 112 -8.80 14.67 -18.79
N LEU A 113 -7.84 13.74 -18.75
CA LEU A 113 -7.46 12.89 -19.89
C LEU A 113 -7.67 11.43 -19.47
N GLU A 114 -8.67 10.79 -20.06
CA GLU A 114 -8.88 9.35 -20.01
C GLU A 114 -7.92 8.68 -21.01
N GLU A 115 -7.00 7.85 -20.53
CA GLU A 115 -6.15 6.98 -21.36
C GLU A 115 -6.57 5.53 -21.11
N GLU A 116 -7.27 4.97 -22.09
CA GLU A 116 -7.73 3.60 -22.21
C GLU A 116 -6.52 2.67 -22.45
N PHE A 117 -6.22 1.76 -21.52
CA PHE A 117 -5.25 0.69 -21.71
C PHE A 117 -5.91 -0.68 -21.54
N ASP A 118 -5.88 -1.47 -22.60
CA ASP A 118 -6.40 -2.84 -22.67
C ASP A 118 -5.22 -3.83 -22.43
N PRO A 119 -5.17 -4.58 -21.31
CA PRO A 119 -4.07 -5.51 -21.06
C PRO A 119 -4.34 -6.88 -21.71
N VAL A 120 -3.65 -7.15 -22.82
CA VAL A 120 -3.50 -8.50 -23.39
C VAL A 120 -2.60 -9.34 -22.47
N LEU A 121 -3.16 -10.39 -21.84
CA LEU A 121 -2.41 -11.35 -21.02
C LEU A 121 -1.60 -12.33 -21.91
N PRO A 122 -0.30 -12.56 -21.64
CA PRO A 122 0.38 -13.75 -22.12
C PRO A 122 0.06 -14.94 -21.19
N ALA A 123 -0.54 -15.98 -21.76
CA ALA A 123 -0.63 -17.30 -21.13
C ALA A 123 0.75 -17.98 -21.17
N GLN A 124 1.26 -18.40 -20.01
CA GLN A 124 2.01 -19.65 -19.74
C GLN A 124 2.80 -19.55 -18.43
N SER A 125 2.34 -20.23 -17.38
CA SER A 125 3.15 -20.58 -16.22
C SER A 125 3.85 -21.93 -16.46
N PRO A 126 5.12 -22.11 -16.02
CA PRO A 126 5.84 -23.39 -16.10
C PRO A 126 5.31 -24.40 -15.07
N PRO A 127 5.51 -25.73 -15.28
CA PRO A 127 4.94 -26.76 -14.42
C PRO A 127 5.57 -26.77 -13.02
N GLU A 128 4.72 -26.94 -12.00
CA GLU A 128 5.12 -27.12 -10.60
C GLU A 128 5.96 -28.40 -10.44
N GLU A 129 7.19 -28.22 -9.97
CA GLU A 129 8.07 -29.31 -9.56
C GLU A 129 7.61 -29.84 -8.19
N VAL A 130 6.80 -30.90 -8.21
CA VAL A 130 6.29 -31.54 -7.00
C VAL A 130 7.40 -32.39 -6.38
N ILE A 131 8.19 -31.80 -5.47
CA ILE A 131 9.16 -32.54 -4.64
C ILE A 131 8.38 -33.49 -3.74
N ASN A 132 8.39 -34.78 -4.08
CA ASN A 132 7.82 -35.83 -3.26
C ASN A 132 8.69 -36.06 -2.03
N ILE A 133 8.28 -35.48 -0.91
CA ILE A 133 8.93 -35.61 0.40
C ILE A 133 9.14 -37.07 0.86
N SER A 134 8.39 -38.04 0.31
CA SER A 134 8.59 -39.45 0.60
C SER A 134 9.97 -39.98 0.16
N SER A 135 10.64 -39.31 -0.78
CA SER A 135 11.99 -39.68 -1.24
C SER A 135 13.11 -39.25 -0.29
N LEU A 136 12.86 -38.35 0.69
CA LEU A 136 13.88 -37.87 1.63
C LEU A 136 13.99 -38.71 2.90
N LEU A 137 13.03 -39.61 3.15
CA LEU A 137 12.95 -40.41 4.38
C LEU A 137 13.59 -41.81 4.27
N THR A 138 14.34 -42.09 3.19
CA THR A 138 15.09 -43.34 3.08
C THR A 138 16.49 -43.15 3.65
N HIS A 139 16.65 -43.44 4.95
CA HIS A 139 17.96 -43.51 5.62
C HIS A 139 18.76 -44.72 5.11
N PRO A 140 20.02 -44.49 4.70
CA PRO A 140 21.14 -45.28 5.22
C PRO A 140 22.27 -44.30 5.63
N GLY A 141 22.85 -44.34 6.83
CA GLY A 141 23.44 -45.53 7.46
C GLY A 141 24.84 -45.75 6.87
N ASP A 142 25.85 -45.82 7.75
CA ASP A 142 27.29 -46.06 7.49
C ASP A 142 28.06 -44.85 6.92
N VAL A 143 29.27 -44.46 7.36
CA VAL A 143 30.41 -45.06 8.08
C VAL A 143 31.41 -43.89 8.33
N SER A 144 32.38 -43.83 9.24
CA SER A 144 33.06 -44.79 10.12
C SER A 144 33.95 -43.99 11.10
N ASP A 145 34.17 -44.58 12.28
CA ASP A 145 35.21 -44.38 13.32
C ASP A 145 35.53 -42.96 13.84
#